data_AF-A0A2E7CJI9-F1
#
_entry.id   AF-A0A2E7CJI9-F1
#
_cell.length_a   1.000
_cell.length_b   1.000
_cell.length_c   1.000
_cell.angle_alpha   90.00
_cell.angle_beta   90.00
_cell.angle_gamma   90.00
#
_symmetry.space_group_name_H-M   'P 1'
#
loop_
_entity.id
_entity.type
_entity.pdbx_description
1 polymer ?
#
loop_
_entity_poly.entity_id
_entity_poly.type
_entity_poly.pdbx_seq_one_letter_code
_entity_poly.pdbx_strand_id
1 'polypeptide(L)'
;MKAYLAIIPVLFCACGTPNIEYSSSEDAVDSEDNINLEEDNSDNNLDEDEKPVSEEDLEEGTSGVVLVSEIWEVVDATLVEDTCDWDTQLRQFFGVGADALLPTDFTVEGFEGGFEIEANAYGASGPIECTLNDLDFRCETQSVTPLDFDLGSYGWTYAIEFSGVVNNENSLDGTAVVSFPTVSDILIPVFEAMQVDVSQCTQTFELSIDNIQ
;
A
#
# COMPACT_ATOMS: atom_id res chain seq x y z
N MET A 1 -57.35 25.32 -6.65
CA MET A 1 -57.55 23.85 -6.53
C MET A 1 -56.36 23.26 -5.80
N LYS A 2 -56.56 22.10 -5.19
CA LYS A 2 -55.86 21.54 -4.01
C LYS A 2 -54.34 21.35 -4.20
N ALA A 3 -53.59 21.72 -3.17
CA ALA A 3 -52.25 21.21 -2.88
C ALA A 3 -52.39 19.84 -2.20
N TYR A 4 -51.64 18.85 -2.67
CA TYR A 4 -51.54 17.53 -2.04
C TYR A 4 -50.18 17.46 -1.33
N LEU A 5 -50.20 17.63 -0.01
CA LEU A 5 -49.12 17.23 0.89
C LEU A 5 -49.29 15.73 1.16
N ALA A 6 -48.45 14.91 0.55
CA ALA A 6 -48.32 13.51 0.89
C ALA A 6 -47.36 13.40 2.09
N ILE A 7 -47.91 13.01 3.24
CA ILE A 7 -47.16 12.71 4.47
C ILE A 7 -46.76 11.24 4.38
N ILE A 8 -45.45 10.96 4.31
CA ILE A 8 -44.90 9.60 4.39
C ILE A 8 -44.63 9.27 5.87
N PRO A 9 -45.14 8.15 6.42
CA PRO A 9 -44.86 7.75 7.78
C PRO A 9 -43.51 7.02 7.87
N VAL A 10 -42.60 7.53 8.70
CA VAL A 10 -41.35 6.85 9.09
C VAL A 10 -41.68 5.86 10.21
N LEU A 11 -41.56 4.57 9.93
CA LEU A 11 -41.51 3.52 10.96
C LEU A 11 -40.10 3.51 11.57
N PHE A 12 -39.99 3.82 12.86
CA PHE A 12 -38.81 3.52 13.66
C PHE A 12 -38.85 2.04 14.08
N CYS A 13 -37.97 1.21 13.52
CA CYS A 13 -37.61 -0.09 14.09
C CYS A 13 -36.39 0.10 14.99
N ALA A 14 -36.58 -0.03 16.30
CA ALA A 14 -35.50 -0.18 17.26
C ALA A 14 -35.05 -1.65 17.27
N CYS A 15 -33.76 -1.89 17.01
CA CYS A 15 -33.11 -3.19 17.24
C CYS A 15 -31.96 -2.99 18.24
N GLY A 16 -31.98 -3.82 19.29
CA GLY A 16 -31.11 -3.72 20.45
C GLY A 16 -29.69 -4.28 20.24
N THR A 17 -28.79 -3.81 21.09
CA THR A 17 -27.41 -4.28 21.25
C THR A 17 -27.35 -5.58 22.07
N PRO A 18 -26.48 -6.54 21.72
CA PRO A 18 -26.00 -7.54 22.67
C PRO A 18 -24.73 -7.07 23.38
N ASN A 19 -24.70 -7.29 24.70
CA ASN A 19 -23.52 -7.20 25.57
C ASN A 19 -22.47 -8.25 25.18
N ILE A 20 -21.19 -7.87 25.23
CA ILE A 20 -20.08 -8.83 25.32
C ILE A 20 -19.30 -8.51 26.60
N GLU A 21 -19.36 -9.43 27.56
CA GLU A 21 -18.48 -9.48 28.74
C GLU A 21 -17.10 -9.98 28.32
N TYR A 22 -16.05 -9.24 28.67
CA TYR A 22 -14.68 -9.74 28.65
C TYR A 22 -14.36 -10.32 30.03
N SER A 23 -14.09 -11.63 30.08
CA SER A 23 -13.44 -12.30 31.20
C SER A 23 -11.98 -12.54 30.80
N SER A 24 -11.04 -11.96 31.54
CA SER A 24 -9.60 -12.27 31.46
C SER A 24 -9.16 -12.72 32.84
N SER A 25 -8.83 -14.00 32.97
CA SER A 25 -8.17 -14.56 34.15
C SER A 25 -6.66 -14.51 33.97
N GLU A 26 -6.01 -13.80 34.88
CA GLU A 26 -4.58 -13.83 35.15
C GLU A 26 -4.19 -15.19 35.73
N ASP A 27 -3.04 -15.73 35.36
CA ASP A 27 -2.24 -16.55 36.27
C ASP A 27 -0.76 -16.51 35.87
N ALA A 28 0.07 -16.22 36.86
CA ALA A 28 1.51 -16.05 36.82
C ALA A 28 2.17 -17.13 37.70
N VAL A 29 3.25 -17.77 37.23
CA VAL A 29 4.30 -18.43 38.05
C VAL A 29 5.52 -18.60 37.12
N ASP A 30 6.59 -17.83 37.19
CA ASP A 30 7.76 -17.88 38.11
C ASP A 30 8.40 -19.28 38.26
N SER A 31 9.70 -19.37 37.94
CA SER A 31 10.68 -20.30 38.55
C SER A 31 12.05 -20.06 37.91
N GLU A 32 12.91 -19.38 38.65
CA GLU A 32 14.37 -19.48 38.54
C GLU A 32 14.82 -20.93 38.85
N ASP A 33 15.81 -21.46 38.13
CA ASP A 33 16.82 -22.30 38.77
C ASP A 33 18.14 -22.34 37.99
N ASN A 34 19.21 -22.31 38.76
CA ASN A 34 20.59 -22.00 38.43
C ASN A 34 21.44 -23.25 38.67
N ILE A 35 22.20 -23.77 37.70
CA ILE A 35 23.27 -24.76 37.98
C ILE A 35 24.51 -24.51 37.11
N ASN A 36 25.63 -24.61 37.82
CA ASN A 36 27.00 -24.19 37.56
C ASN A 36 27.84 -25.19 36.74
N LEU A 37 28.99 -24.70 36.27
CA LEU A 37 30.06 -25.28 35.45
C LEU A 37 30.64 -26.65 35.88
N GLU A 38 31.05 -27.46 34.89
CA GLU A 38 32.26 -28.31 34.99
C GLU A 38 33.07 -28.23 33.68
N GLU A 39 34.33 -27.78 33.81
CA GLU A 39 35.41 -27.96 32.83
C GLU A 39 35.99 -29.37 33.00
N ASP A 40 36.21 -30.11 31.92
CA ASP A 40 37.31 -31.08 31.89
C ASP A 40 37.97 -31.12 30.51
N ASN A 41 39.29 -31.11 30.57
CA ASN A 41 40.23 -30.89 29.49
C ASN A 41 40.78 -32.26 29.07
N SER A 42 40.69 -32.60 27.77
CA SER A 42 41.51 -33.67 27.21
C SER A 42 42.01 -33.27 25.83
N ASP A 43 43.21 -32.70 25.82
CA ASP A 43 44.14 -32.75 24.71
C ASP A 43 44.25 -34.18 24.15
N ASN A 44 44.12 -34.34 22.84
CA ASN A 44 44.93 -35.28 22.09
C ASN A 44 45.09 -34.81 20.64
N ASN A 45 46.32 -34.39 20.39
CA ASN A 45 46.88 -33.90 19.15
C ASN A 45 47.20 -35.09 18.22
N LEU A 46 46.67 -35.10 17.00
CA LEU A 46 47.18 -35.91 15.88
C LEU A 46 46.87 -35.17 14.57
N ASP A 47 47.89 -34.48 14.08
CA ASP A 47 47.98 -33.90 12.74
C ASP A 47 47.80 -34.97 11.65
N GLU A 48 46.86 -34.76 10.73
CA GLU A 48 47.01 -35.19 9.33
C GLU A 48 46.56 -34.04 8.42
N ASP A 49 47.50 -33.65 7.54
CA ASP A 49 47.39 -32.64 6.50
C ASP A 49 46.14 -32.80 5.63
N GLU A 50 45.19 -31.87 5.76
CA GLU A 50 44.31 -31.49 4.65
C GLU A 50 44.50 -29.99 4.35
N LYS A 51 45.04 -29.72 3.16
CA LYS A 51 45.00 -28.38 2.56
C LYS A 51 43.57 -27.85 2.61
N PRO A 52 43.30 -26.64 3.11
CA PRO A 52 42.06 -25.98 2.74
C PRO A 52 42.13 -25.70 1.24
N VAL A 53 41.27 -26.37 0.48
CA VAL A 53 40.88 -25.96 -0.86
C VAL A 53 40.29 -24.56 -0.71
N SER A 54 40.97 -23.58 -1.30
CA SER A 54 40.39 -22.27 -1.58
C SER A 54 39.41 -22.43 -2.73
N GLU A 55 38.12 -22.47 -2.39
CA GLU A 55 37.00 -22.08 -3.23
C GLU A 55 36.45 -20.81 -2.53
N GLU A 56 36.97 -19.62 -2.82
CA GLU A 56 36.46 -18.72 -3.86
C GLU A 56 35.13 -19.16 -4.49
N ASP A 57 34.16 -18.25 -4.34
CA ASP A 57 32.91 -18.08 -5.09
C ASP A 57 31.74 -19.02 -4.80
N LEU A 58 31.10 -18.76 -3.67
CA LEU A 58 29.63 -18.59 -3.67
C LEU A 58 29.30 -17.25 -3.00
N GLU A 59 29.77 -16.15 -3.59
CA GLU A 59 28.86 -15.00 -3.64
C GLU A 59 27.71 -15.47 -4.52
N GLU A 60 26.67 -16.01 -3.88
CA GLU A 60 25.31 -15.96 -4.42
C GLU A 60 24.91 -14.47 -4.39
N GLY A 61 25.61 -13.68 -5.21
CA GLY A 61 25.20 -12.36 -5.57
C GLY A 61 23.88 -12.56 -6.28
N THR A 62 22.79 -12.28 -5.59
CA THR A 62 21.60 -11.74 -6.23
C THR A 62 22.11 -10.67 -7.18
N SER A 63 22.29 -11.02 -8.45
CA SER A 63 22.50 -10.05 -9.52
C SER A 63 21.17 -9.31 -9.65
N GLY A 64 20.88 -8.47 -8.65
CA GLY A 64 19.65 -7.72 -8.52
C GLY A 64 19.54 -6.84 -9.75
N VAL A 65 18.37 -6.87 -10.38
CA VAL A 65 18.06 -5.92 -11.44
C VAL A 65 18.09 -4.53 -10.80
N VAL A 66 19.02 -3.69 -11.24
CA VAL A 66 19.04 -2.28 -10.85
C VAL A 66 18.30 -1.51 -11.93
N LEU A 67 17.24 -0.80 -11.54
CA LEU A 67 16.44 -0.01 -12.46
C LEU A 67 17.22 1.20 -12.99
N VAL A 68 16.95 1.60 -14.22
CA VAL A 68 17.53 2.81 -14.81
C VAL A 68 16.91 4.06 -14.16
N SER A 69 17.77 4.90 -13.57
CA SER A 69 17.34 6.11 -12.85
C SER A 69 16.99 7.27 -13.77
N GLU A 70 15.71 7.41 -14.12
CA GLU A 70 15.20 8.37 -15.09
C GLU A 70 13.69 8.65 -14.86
N ILE A 71 13.03 9.32 -15.82
CA ILE A 71 11.57 9.48 -15.82
C ILE A 71 10.94 8.27 -16.49
N TRP A 72 9.97 7.67 -15.82
CA TRP A 72 9.19 6.53 -16.28
C TRP A 72 7.72 6.95 -16.38
N GLU A 73 7.01 6.41 -17.35
CA GLU A 73 5.61 6.77 -17.60
C GLU A 73 4.68 5.57 -17.38
N VAL A 74 3.48 5.83 -16.87
CA VAL A 74 2.41 4.84 -16.79
C VAL A 74 1.83 4.67 -18.20
N VAL A 75 2.16 3.55 -18.84
CA VAL A 75 1.75 3.27 -20.22
C VAL A 75 0.39 2.60 -20.33
N ASP A 76 -0.01 1.87 -19.29
CA ASP A 76 -1.36 1.32 -19.15
C ASP A 76 -1.82 1.37 -17.69
N ALA A 77 -3.11 1.62 -17.51
CA ALA A 77 -3.76 1.63 -16.21
C ALA A 77 -5.21 1.17 -16.35
N THR A 78 -5.50 -0.03 -15.85
CA THR A 78 -6.82 -0.65 -15.94
C THR A 78 -7.45 -0.78 -14.56
N LEU A 79 -8.61 -0.15 -14.34
CA LEU A 79 -9.41 -0.33 -13.13
C LEU A 79 -9.99 -1.76 -13.10
N VAL A 80 -9.55 -2.58 -12.14
CA VAL A 80 -9.96 -3.98 -12.01
C VAL A 80 -10.97 -4.23 -10.88
N GLU A 81 -10.90 -3.42 -9.81
CA GLU A 81 -11.83 -3.51 -8.69
C GLU A 81 -12.26 -2.11 -8.24
N ASP A 82 -13.56 -1.94 -8.01
CA ASP A 82 -14.17 -0.72 -7.47
C ASP A 82 -15.27 -1.09 -6.47
N THR A 83 -14.87 -1.33 -5.23
CA THR A 83 -15.71 -1.92 -4.18
C THR A 83 -16.95 -1.08 -3.83
N CYS A 84 -16.89 0.24 -4.04
CA CYS A 84 -17.95 1.19 -3.69
C CYS A 84 -18.61 1.85 -4.90
N ASP A 85 -18.32 1.40 -6.13
CA ASP A 85 -18.71 2.13 -7.35
C ASP A 85 -18.22 3.60 -7.30
N TRP A 86 -17.02 3.78 -6.76
CA TRP A 86 -16.40 5.06 -6.50
C TRP A 86 -16.09 5.82 -7.78
N ASP A 87 -15.73 5.15 -8.87
CA ASP A 87 -15.57 5.82 -10.18
C ASP A 87 -16.87 6.52 -10.61
N THR A 88 -18.02 5.88 -10.42
CA THR A 88 -19.32 6.51 -10.69
C THR A 88 -19.56 7.70 -9.77
N GLN A 89 -19.25 7.58 -8.47
CA GLN A 89 -19.40 8.70 -7.52
C GLN A 89 -18.49 9.87 -7.91
N LEU A 90 -17.23 9.60 -8.24
CA LEU A 90 -16.26 10.58 -8.71
C LEU A 90 -16.79 11.34 -9.92
N ARG A 91 -17.32 10.62 -10.91
CA ARG A 91 -17.83 11.21 -12.15
C ARG A 91 -19.08 12.04 -11.90
N GLN A 92 -19.98 11.58 -11.04
CA GLN A 92 -21.24 12.27 -10.78
C GLN A 92 -21.07 13.54 -9.94
N PHE A 93 -20.24 13.48 -8.90
CA PHE A 93 -20.12 14.59 -7.93
C PHE A 93 -19.02 15.57 -8.30
N PHE A 94 -17.92 15.09 -8.83
CA PHE A 94 -16.74 15.90 -9.09
C PHE A 94 -16.47 16.09 -10.60
N GLY A 95 -17.11 15.27 -11.45
CA GLY A 95 -16.88 15.31 -12.91
C GLY A 95 -15.57 14.65 -13.33
N VAL A 96 -15.01 13.80 -12.46
CA VAL A 96 -13.67 13.22 -12.59
C VAL A 96 -13.77 11.71 -12.57
N GLY A 97 -12.87 11.01 -13.24
CA GLY A 97 -12.80 9.55 -13.16
C GLY A 97 -11.79 9.07 -12.14
N ALA A 98 -11.87 7.79 -11.80
CA ALA A 98 -10.88 7.09 -11.00
C ALA A 98 -9.49 7.09 -11.66
N ASP A 99 -9.42 7.21 -12.98
CA ASP A 99 -8.19 7.38 -13.75
C ASP A 99 -7.38 8.61 -13.33
N ALA A 100 -8.04 9.64 -12.80
CA ALA A 100 -7.35 10.84 -12.31
C ALA A 100 -6.78 10.68 -10.88
N LEU A 101 -6.91 9.48 -10.29
CA LEU A 101 -6.30 9.08 -9.02
C LEU A 101 -5.04 8.24 -9.22
N LEU A 102 -4.38 8.35 -10.37
CA LEU A 102 -3.10 7.70 -10.64
C LEU A 102 -2.10 8.73 -11.17
N PRO A 103 -0.81 8.64 -10.80
CA PRO A 103 0.24 9.43 -11.44
C PRO A 103 0.36 9.05 -12.91
N THR A 104 0.75 10.01 -13.75
CA THR A 104 1.08 9.74 -15.16
C THR A 104 2.54 9.33 -15.35
N ASP A 105 3.42 9.85 -14.51
CA ASP A 105 4.85 9.66 -14.61
C ASP A 105 5.54 9.76 -13.24
N PHE A 106 6.70 9.12 -13.15
CA PHE A 106 7.52 9.05 -11.96
C PHE A 106 8.96 9.40 -12.31
N THR A 107 9.62 10.16 -11.44
CA THR A 107 11.09 10.12 -11.37
C THR A 107 11.47 8.88 -10.59
N VAL A 108 12.25 7.98 -11.19
CA VAL A 108 12.72 6.73 -10.60
C VAL A 108 14.21 6.84 -10.31
N GLU A 109 14.62 6.48 -9.10
CA GLU A 109 16.03 6.34 -8.73
C GLU A 109 16.31 4.90 -8.29
N GLY A 110 16.91 4.10 -9.17
CA GLY A 110 17.27 2.72 -8.90
C GLY A 110 18.59 2.59 -8.14
N PHE A 111 18.65 1.65 -7.21
CA PHE A 111 19.86 1.26 -6.48
C PHE A 111 19.85 -0.23 -6.15
N GLU A 112 20.90 -0.71 -5.49
CA GLU A 112 20.99 -2.12 -5.11
C GLU A 112 19.95 -2.47 -4.05
N GLY A 113 19.06 -3.43 -4.36
CA GLY A 113 18.03 -3.92 -3.43
C GLY A 113 16.74 -3.10 -3.37
N GLY A 114 16.59 -2.06 -4.19
CA GLY A 114 15.39 -1.23 -4.20
C GLY A 114 15.45 -0.07 -5.18
N PHE A 115 14.45 0.81 -5.07
CA PHE A 115 14.38 2.04 -5.84
C PHE A 115 13.50 3.05 -5.10
N GLU A 116 13.66 4.33 -5.43
CA GLU A 116 12.75 5.39 -5.02
C GLU A 116 11.91 5.84 -6.22
N ILE A 117 10.65 6.17 -5.97
CA ILE A 117 9.79 6.83 -6.97
C ILE A 117 9.25 8.14 -6.43
N GLU A 118 9.27 9.18 -7.25
CA GLU A 118 8.61 10.46 -6.99
C GLU A 118 7.60 10.75 -8.10
N ALA A 119 6.31 10.75 -7.75
CA ALA A 119 5.24 11.11 -8.68
C ALA A 119 5.28 12.62 -8.97
N ASN A 120 5.51 12.99 -10.22
CA ASN A 120 5.56 14.41 -10.61
C ASN A 120 4.14 15.01 -10.65
N ALA A 121 3.99 16.25 -10.19
CA ALA A 121 2.76 17.03 -10.32
C ALA A 121 1.45 16.38 -9.78
N TYR A 122 1.56 15.43 -8.86
CA TYR A 122 0.43 14.58 -8.45
C TYR A 122 -0.09 14.84 -7.01
N GLY A 123 0.53 15.79 -6.28
CA GLY A 123 0.12 16.13 -4.91
C GLY A 123 0.55 15.12 -3.84
N ALA A 124 1.45 14.22 -4.23
CA ALA A 124 2.21 13.31 -3.38
C ALA A 124 3.14 14.06 -2.40
N SER A 125 3.41 13.44 -1.25
CA SER A 125 4.25 14.00 -0.17
C SER A 125 5.76 13.96 -0.41
N GLY A 126 6.22 13.64 -1.63
CA GLY A 126 7.64 13.50 -2.01
C GLY A 126 7.99 12.09 -2.49
N PRO A 127 9.29 11.77 -2.63
CA PRO A 127 9.77 10.44 -2.98
C PRO A 127 9.31 9.38 -1.97
N ILE A 128 9.04 8.17 -2.46
CA ILE A 128 8.75 6.99 -1.64
C ILE A 128 9.69 5.85 -1.99
N GLU A 129 10.10 5.10 -0.96
CA GLU A 129 10.98 3.96 -1.12
C GLU A 129 10.19 2.70 -1.51
N CYS A 130 10.76 1.94 -2.43
CA CYS A 130 10.26 0.65 -2.89
C CYS A 130 11.32 -0.41 -2.62
N THR A 131 10.96 -1.37 -1.77
CA THR A 131 11.82 -2.51 -1.47
C THR A 131 11.66 -3.58 -2.54
N LEU A 132 12.78 -4.12 -3.01
CA LEU A 132 12.83 -5.21 -3.97
C LEU A 132 13.19 -6.52 -3.27
N ASN A 133 12.42 -7.56 -3.54
CA ASN A 133 12.72 -8.93 -3.14
C ASN A 133 12.71 -9.81 -4.40
N ASP A 134 13.89 -10.18 -4.87
CA ASP A 134 14.12 -10.74 -6.20
C ASP A 134 13.62 -9.83 -7.33
N LEU A 135 12.43 -10.09 -7.88
CA LEU A 135 11.78 -9.24 -8.88
C LEU A 135 10.50 -8.60 -8.32
N ASP A 136 10.00 -9.06 -7.19
CA ASP A 136 8.80 -8.49 -6.59
C ASP A 136 9.17 -7.17 -5.89
N PHE A 137 8.37 -6.14 -6.06
CA PHE A 137 8.55 -4.87 -5.36
C PHE A 137 7.31 -4.49 -4.56
N ARG A 138 7.55 -3.74 -3.47
CA ARG A 138 6.49 -3.08 -2.71
C ARG A 138 6.98 -1.72 -2.24
N CYS A 139 6.18 -0.70 -2.50
CA CYS A 139 6.46 0.66 -2.09
C CYS A 139 5.76 0.99 -0.77
N GLU A 140 6.30 1.97 -0.07
CA GLU A 140 5.61 2.58 1.07
C GLU A 140 4.27 3.20 0.62
N THR A 141 3.27 3.15 1.51
CA THR A 141 1.99 3.80 1.25
C THR A 141 2.16 5.31 1.22
N GLN A 142 1.73 5.94 0.14
CA GLN A 142 1.79 7.38 -0.04
C GLN A 142 0.43 8.02 0.24
N SER A 143 0.46 9.19 0.87
CA SER A 143 -0.72 10.02 1.08
C SER A 143 -0.76 11.13 0.01
N VAL A 144 -1.89 11.29 -0.67
CA VAL A 144 -2.00 12.15 -1.85
C VAL A 144 -3.15 13.13 -1.69
N THR A 145 -2.85 14.41 -1.88
CA THR A 145 -3.86 15.47 -1.98
C THR A 145 -3.98 15.88 -3.45
N PRO A 146 -5.05 15.48 -4.15
CA PRO A 146 -5.15 15.68 -5.59
C PRO A 146 -5.06 17.17 -5.97
N LEU A 147 -4.19 17.48 -6.94
CA LEU A 147 -3.96 18.85 -7.40
C LEU A 147 -4.90 19.26 -8.54
N ASP A 148 -5.29 18.31 -9.39
CA ASP A 148 -6.08 18.57 -10.60
C ASP A 148 -7.56 18.86 -10.32
N PHE A 149 -8.00 18.61 -9.08
CA PHE A 149 -9.32 18.97 -8.61
C PHE A 149 -9.17 19.78 -7.33
N ASP A 150 -8.94 21.09 -7.48
CA ASP A 150 -9.03 22.04 -6.38
C ASP A 150 -10.47 22.08 -5.86
N LEU A 151 -10.75 21.19 -4.92
CA LEU A 151 -12.01 21.09 -4.22
C LEU A 151 -12.14 22.18 -3.14
N GLY A 152 -11.18 23.10 -2.99
CA GLY A 152 -11.20 24.13 -1.95
C GLY A 152 -11.39 23.52 -0.55
N SER A 153 -12.46 23.90 0.15
CA SER A 153 -12.80 23.34 1.48
C SER A 153 -13.30 21.88 1.46
N TYR A 154 -13.55 21.32 0.28
CA TYR A 154 -14.04 19.95 0.07
C TYR A 154 -12.91 18.96 -0.23
N GLY A 155 -11.65 19.35 0.03
CA GLY A 155 -10.49 18.48 -0.20
C GLY A 155 -10.59 17.16 0.55
N TRP A 156 -10.08 16.11 -0.07
CA TRP A 156 -9.83 14.83 0.58
C TRP A 156 -8.38 14.42 0.39
N THR A 157 -7.96 13.41 1.13
CA THR A 157 -6.66 12.79 0.97
C THR A 157 -6.88 11.30 0.84
N TYR A 158 -6.37 10.72 -0.24
CA TYR A 158 -6.38 9.28 -0.43
C TYR A 158 -4.99 8.71 -0.18
N ALA A 159 -4.96 7.44 0.17
CA ALA A 159 -3.72 6.67 0.27
C ALA A 159 -3.60 5.79 -0.96
N ILE A 160 -2.39 5.73 -1.53
CA ILE A 160 -2.06 4.88 -2.67
C ILE A 160 -0.88 3.99 -2.30
N GLU A 161 -0.99 2.71 -2.64
CA GLU A 161 0.07 1.72 -2.47
C GLU A 161 0.41 1.11 -3.83
N PHE A 162 1.71 1.03 -4.13
CA PHE A 162 2.22 0.38 -5.34
C PHE A 162 2.95 -0.92 -4.98
N SER A 163 2.67 -1.96 -5.75
CA SER A 163 3.37 -3.24 -5.67
C SER A 163 3.38 -3.93 -7.02
N GLY A 164 4.27 -4.87 -7.25
CA GLY A 164 4.33 -5.54 -8.55
C GLY A 164 5.60 -6.32 -8.78
N VAL A 165 5.97 -6.45 -10.05
CA VAL A 165 7.13 -7.20 -10.53
C VAL A 165 7.98 -6.32 -11.46
N VAL A 166 9.29 -6.39 -11.27
CA VAL A 166 10.28 -5.86 -12.21
C VAL A 166 10.43 -6.83 -13.37
N ASN A 167 10.05 -6.39 -14.57
CA ASN A 167 10.22 -7.19 -15.78
C ASN A 167 11.67 -7.15 -16.29
N ASN A 168 12.28 -5.96 -16.22
CA ASN A 168 13.66 -5.69 -16.58
C ASN A 168 14.06 -4.30 -16.04
N GLU A 169 15.28 -3.86 -16.36
CA GLU A 169 15.83 -2.57 -15.89
C GLU A 169 15.01 -1.32 -16.31
N ASN A 170 14.07 -1.46 -17.26
CA ASN A 170 13.30 -0.36 -17.88
C ASN A 170 11.78 -0.57 -17.82
N SER A 171 11.27 -1.61 -17.13
CA SER A 171 9.83 -1.93 -17.16
C SER A 171 9.36 -2.61 -15.88
N LEU A 172 8.23 -2.14 -15.35
CA LEU A 172 7.50 -2.69 -14.22
C LEU A 172 6.05 -3.01 -14.62
N ASP A 173 5.54 -4.14 -14.17
CA ASP A 173 4.10 -4.39 -14.11
C ASP A 173 3.67 -4.45 -12.65
N GLY A 174 2.49 -3.94 -12.33
CA GLY A 174 2.08 -3.90 -10.94
C GLY A 174 0.63 -3.58 -10.71
N THR A 175 0.36 -3.25 -9.46
CA THR A 175 -0.95 -2.91 -8.95
C THR A 175 -0.83 -1.64 -8.10
N ALA A 176 -1.72 -0.69 -8.37
CA ALA A 176 -1.99 0.41 -7.46
C ALA A 176 -3.29 0.14 -6.70
N VAL A 177 -3.23 0.22 -5.37
CA VAL A 177 -4.42 0.16 -4.50
C VAL A 177 -4.64 1.54 -3.91
N VAL A 178 -5.78 2.13 -4.27
CA VAL A 178 -6.22 3.43 -3.75
C VAL A 178 -7.27 3.20 -2.67
N SER A 179 -7.09 3.85 -1.53
CA SER A 179 -8.04 3.85 -0.42
C SER A 179 -8.30 5.29 0.06
N PHE A 180 -9.46 5.52 0.68
CA PHE A 180 -9.90 6.87 1.06
C PHE A 180 -9.94 7.03 2.58
N PRO A 181 -8.79 7.02 3.29
CA PRO A 181 -8.75 7.04 4.74
C PRO A 181 -9.21 8.38 5.33
N THR A 182 -9.13 9.48 4.57
CA THR A 182 -9.48 10.82 5.06
C THR A 182 -10.36 11.56 4.06
N VAL A 183 -11.60 11.82 4.47
CA VAL A 183 -12.57 12.62 3.74
C VAL A 183 -12.88 13.87 4.55
N SER A 184 -13.02 15.03 3.89
CA SER A 184 -13.43 16.27 4.56
C SER A 184 -14.78 16.10 5.28
N ASP A 185 -14.89 16.66 6.49
CA ASP A 185 -16.13 16.70 7.28
C ASP A 185 -17.33 17.24 6.50
N ILE A 186 -17.10 18.08 5.49
CA ILE A 186 -18.15 18.64 4.65
C ILE A 186 -18.74 17.59 3.69
N LEU A 187 -17.91 16.63 3.26
CA LEU A 187 -18.32 15.57 2.34
C LEU A 187 -18.86 14.34 3.06
N ILE A 188 -18.58 14.15 4.35
CA ILE A 188 -19.10 13.02 5.14
C ILE A 188 -20.64 12.90 5.00
N PRO A 189 -21.46 13.96 5.21
CA PRO A 189 -22.91 13.84 5.06
C PRO A 189 -23.37 13.51 3.64
N VAL A 190 -22.57 13.86 2.62
CA VAL A 190 -22.85 13.53 1.21
C VAL A 190 -22.68 12.02 1.00
N PHE A 191 -21.57 11.45 1.47
CA PHE A 191 -21.33 10.00 1.38
C PHE A 191 -22.29 9.17 2.24
N GLU A 192 -22.62 9.64 3.45
CA GLU A 192 -23.62 9.00 4.30
C GLU A 192 -25.01 8.99 3.64
N ALA A 193 -25.42 10.08 2.98
CA ALA A 193 -26.69 10.14 2.27
C ALA A 193 -26.76 9.14 1.09
N MET A 194 -25.60 8.78 0.54
CA MET A 194 -25.47 7.77 -0.51
C MET A 194 -25.31 6.35 0.05
N GLN A 195 -25.27 6.19 1.38
CA GLN A 195 -25.01 4.92 2.06
C GLN A 195 -23.64 4.32 1.67
N VAL A 196 -22.65 5.18 1.39
CA VAL A 196 -21.28 4.79 1.07
C VAL A 196 -20.42 4.94 2.32
N ASP A 197 -19.84 3.84 2.78
CA ASP A 197 -18.81 3.86 3.83
C ASP A 197 -17.43 4.02 3.17
N VAL A 198 -17.00 5.28 3.05
CA VAL A 198 -15.72 5.67 2.43
C VAL A 198 -14.50 4.98 3.03
N SER A 199 -14.55 4.57 4.29
CA SER A 199 -13.43 3.87 4.94
C SER A 199 -13.20 2.46 4.41
N GLN A 200 -14.21 1.87 3.76
CA GLN A 200 -14.14 0.54 3.15
C GLN A 200 -13.94 0.62 1.63
N CYS A 201 -13.98 1.83 1.06
CA CYS A 201 -13.86 2.01 -0.36
C CYS A 201 -12.40 1.91 -0.79
N THR A 202 -12.17 0.97 -1.68
CA THR A 202 -10.89 0.72 -2.33
C THR A 202 -11.09 0.59 -3.84
N GLN A 203 -10.11 1.10 -4.58
CA GLN A 203 -10.00 0.92 -6.02
C GLN A 203 -8.66 0.27 -6.33
N THR A 204 -8.70 -0.77 -7.15
CA THR A 204 -7.49 -1.49 -7.55
C THR A 204 -7.28 -1.32 -9.04
N PHE A 205 -6.06 -0.96 -9.43
CA PHE A 205 -5.66 -0.76 -10.81
C PHE A 205 -4.50 -1.69 -11.14
N GLU A 206 -4.58 -2.38 -12.27
CA GLU A 206 -3.41 -3.00 -12.90
C GLU A 206 -2.66 -1.94 -13.70
N LEU A 207 -1.34 -1.89 -13.54
CA LEU A 207 -0.46 -0.88 -14.13
C LEU A 207 0.66 -1.53 -14.93
N SER A 208 1.04 -0.88 -16.03
CA SER A 208 2.32 -1.08 -16.70
C SER A 208 3.07 0.25 -16.74
N ILE A 209 4.33 0.24 -16.34
CA ILE A 209 5.18 1.43 -16.21
C ILE A 209 6.49 1.17 -16.94
N ASP A 210 6.82 2.02 -17.91
CA ASP A 210 8.00 1.87 -18.76
C ASP A 210 8.86 3.13 -18.75
N ASN A 211 10.17 2.92 -18.89
CA ASN A 211 11.10 3.98 -19.28
C ASN A 211 10.91 4.27 -20.79
N ILE A 212 10.48 5.49 -21.13
CA ILE A 212 10.22 5.89 -22.52
C ILE A 212 11.36 6.75 -23.06
N GLN A 213 12.45 6.12 -23.48
CA GLN A 213 13.52 6.75 -24.27
C GLN A 213 13.50 6.36 -25.75
#